data_AF-A0A645ADI1-F1
#
_entry.id   AF-A0A645ADI1-F1
#
_cell.length_a   1.000
_cell.length_b   1.000
_cell.length_c   1.000
_cell.angle_alpha   90.00
_cell.angle_beta   90.00
_cell.angle_gamma   90.00
#
_symmetry.space_group_name_H-M   'P 1'
#
loop_
_entity.id
_entity.type
_entity.pdbx_description
1 polymer ?
#
loop_
_entity_poly.entity_id
_entity_poly.type
_entity_poly.pdbx_seq_one_letter_code
_entity_poly.pdbx_strand_id
1 'polypeptide(L)'
;MLDKENKVYYYPGQPDYKNYNSLKDLSYDAKQTNSIRSLLLMRNKDAVTQIDLLKKQKQDLVISQDTFTARVSRIKSGKNTPVVIIKATDNATYRNLIDALDEMQICNIGKYVLDTITAGDKFLIKNKETNGAYGQGKQS
;
A
#
# COMPACT_ATOMS: atom_id res chain seq x y z
N MET A 1 0.67 -5.68 -4.46
CA MET A 1 0.73 -7.14 -4.66
C MET A 1 1.97 -7.65 -3.98
N LEU A 2 1.82 -8.67 -3.15
CA LEU A 2 2.88 -9.29 -2.37
C LEU A 2 3.27 -10.58 -3.05
N ASP A 3 4.57 -10.83 -3.23
CA ASP A 3 5.07 -12.02 -3.92
C ASP A 3 6.27 -12.63 -3.18
N LYS A 4 6.78 -13.76 -3.70
CA LYS A 4 7.96 -14.46 -3.20
C LYS A 4 9.17 -13.53 -3.06
N GLU A 5 10.13 -13.96 -2.25
CA GLU A 5 11.42 -13.26 -2.07
C GLU A 5 11.26 -11.79 -1.61
N ASN A 6 10.18 -11.50 -0.87
CA ASN A 6 9.84 -10.15 -0.39
C ASN A 6 9.63 -9.12 -1.52
N LYS A 7 9.30 -9.56 -2.73
CA LYS A 7 8.94 -8.65 -3.82
C LYS A 7 7.57 -8.04 -3.57
N VAL A 8 7.45 -6.74 -3.83
CA VAL A 8 6.19 -6.00 -3.72
C VAL A 8 5.99 -5.19 -4.98
N TYR A 9 4.81 -5.32 -5.57
CA TYR A 9 4.43 -4.57 -6.76
C TYR A 9 3.25 -3.66 -6.51
N TYR A 10 3.21 -2.51 -7.18
CA TYR A 10 2.17 -1.50 -7.01
C TYR A 10 1.77 -0.84 -8.34
N TYR A 11 0.46 -0.55 -8.47
CA TYR A 11 -0.08 0.37 -9.46
C TYR A 11 -1.16 1.26 -8.79
N PRO A 12 -1.25 2.55 -9.15
CA PRO A 12 -2.37 3.39 -8.75
C PRO A 12 -3.60 3.12 -9.62
N GLY A 13 -4.79 3.01 -9.00
CA GLY A 13 -6.03 2.87 -9.75
C GLY A 13 -6.12 1.53 -10.47
N GLN A 14 -6.38 1.55 -11.78
CA GLN A 14 -6.44 0.34 -12.60
C GLN A 14 -5.09 0.05 -13.27
N PRO A 15 -4.71 -1.23 -13.40
CA PRO A 15 -3.47 -1.59 -14.06
C PRO A 15 -3.55 -1.39 -15.59
N ASP A 16 -2.44 -0.98 -16.20
CA ASP A 16 -2.29 -0.97 -17.65
C ASP A 16 -1.59 -2.26 -18.12
N TYR A 17 -2.39 -3.20 -18.61
CA TYR A 17 -1.91 -4.49 -19.12
C TYR A 17 -1.05 -4.41 -20.39
N LYS A 18 -1.10 -3.28 -21.11
CA LYS A 18 -0.30 -3.05 -22.31
C LYS A 18 1.07 -2.47 -21.98
N ASN A 19 1.22 -1.84 -20.82
CA ASN A 19 2.46 -1.22 -20.37
C ASN A 19 2.94 -1.87 -19.06
N TYR A 20 3.89 -2.79 -19.15
CA TYR A 20 4.44 -3.47 -17.96
C TYR A 20 5.18 -2.52 -17.00
N ASN A 21 5.62 -1.34 -17.47
CA ASN A 21 6.22 -0.31 -16.61
C ASN A 21 5.19 0.41 -15.73
N SER A 22 3.89 0.22 -15.98
CA SER A 22 2.83 0.71 -15.08
C SER A 22 2.88 0.06 -13.70
N LEU A 23 3.45 -1.15 -13.63
CA LEU A 23 3.69 -1.87 -12.41
C LEU A 23 5.05 -1.46 -11.81
N LYS A 24 5.02 -0.87 -10.62
CA LYS A 24 6.21 -0.38 -9.91
C LYS A 24 6.66 -1.36 -8.84
N ASP A 25 7.97 -1.42 -8.61
CA ASP A 25 8.55 -2.18 -7.50
C ASP A 25 8.57 -1.34 -6.24
N LEU A 26 8.16 -1.96 -5.14
CA LEU A 26 8.25 -1.41 -3.80
C LEU A 26 9.12 -2.29 -2.90
N SER A 27 9.59 -1.69 -1.82
CA SER A 27 10.38 -2.36 -0.78
C SER A 27 9.66 -2.36 0.56
N TYR A 28 9.89 -3.41 1.36
CA TYR A 28 9.52 -3.41 2.77
C TYR A 28 10.48 -2.57 3.63
N ASP A 29 11.69 -2.29 3.15
CA ASP A 29 12.65 -1.46 3.90
C ASP A 29 12.21 0.00 3.87
N ALA A 30 11.70 0.48 4.99
CA ALA A 30 11.23 1.86 5.17
C ALA A 30 12.31 2.93 4.90
N LYS A 31 13.60 2.59 4.90
CA LYS A 31 14.69 3.52 4.57
C LYS A 31 14.78 3.80 3.07
N GLN A 32 14.21 2.93 2.23
CA GLN A 32 14.22 3.12 0.79
C GLN A 32 13.14 4.12 0.35
N THR A 33 13.45 4.92 -0.68
CA THR A 33 12.54 5.92 -1.22
C THR A 33 11.33 5.30 -1.92
N ASN A 34 11.49 4.09 -2.47
CA ASN A 34 10.42 3.26 -3.04
C ASN A 34 9.83 2.27 -2.01
N SER A 35 9.86 2.58 -0.72
CA SER A 35 9.23 1.71 0.28
C SER A 35 7.70 1.81 0.27
N ILE A 36 7.02 0.78 0.78
CA ILE A 36 5.58 0.81 1.05
C ILE A 36 5.26 2.04 1.91
N ARG A 37 6.03 2.26 2.98
CA ARG A 37 5.86 3.40 3.89
C ARG A 37 5.91 4.74 3.17
N SER A 38 6.95 4.97 2.38
CA SER A 38 7.14 6.23 1.64
C SER A 38 5.96 6.51 0.70
N LEU A 39 5.48 5.48 -0.01
CA LEU A 39 4.30 5.60 -0.87
C LEU A 39 3.02 5.92 -0.07
N LEU A 40 2.76 5.17 1.00
CA LEU A 40 1.52 5.31 1.78
C LEU A 40 1.48 6.68 2.50
N LEU A 41 2.61 7.13 3.07
CA LEU A 41 2.73 8.47 3.66
C LEU A 41 2.51 9.58 2.63
N MET A 42 3.07 9.44 1.43
CA MET A 42 2.84 10.39 0.34
C MET A 42 1.36 10.47 -0.04
N ARG A 43 0.68 9.33 -0.13
CA ARG A 43 -0.74 9.25 -0.52
C ARG A 43 -1.70 9.67 0.59
N ASN A 44 -1.28 9.57 1.85
CA ASN A 44 -2.11 9.87 3.03
C ASN A 44 -1.64 11.12 3.79
N LYS A 45 -0.88 12.01 3.13
CA LYS A 45 -0.16 13.13 3.75
C LYS A 45 -1.06 14.03 4.62
N ASP A 46 -2.26 14.33 4.16
CA ASP A 46 -3.17 15.24 4.86
C ASP A 46 -3.68 14.62 6.17
N ALA A 47 -4.06 13.34 6.14
CA ALA A 47 -4.50 12.62 7.32
C ALA A 47 -3.35 12.46 8.33
N VAL A 48 -2.14 12.14 7.86
CA VAL A 48 -0.94 12.04 8.70
C VAL A 48 -0.68 13.38 9.39
N THR A 49 -0.70 14.47 8.64
CA THR A 49 -0.46 15.83 9.17
C THR A 49 -1.49 16.20 10.24
N GLN A 50 -2.79 15.94 9.99
CA GLN A 50 -3.85 16.19 10.98
C GLN A 50 -3.67 15.34 12.24
N ILE A 51 -3.31 14.07 12.09
CA ILE A 51 -3.09 13.16 13.22
C ILE A 51 -1.86 13.57 14.02
N ASP A 52 -0.80 14.06 13.39
CA ASP A 52 0.39 14.54 14.09
C ASP A 52 0.10 15.81 14.90
N LEU A 53 -0.75 16.71 14.40
CA LEU A 53 -1.27 17.84 15.19
C LEU A 53 -2.08 17.36 16.40
N LEU A 54 -2.94 16.34 16.23
CA LEU A 54 -3.70 15.76 17.34
C LEU A 54 -2.79 15.09 18.38
N LYS A 55 -1.71 14.42 17.95
CA LYS A 55 -0.71 13.84 18.86
C LYS A 55 -0.06 14.93 19.70
N LYS A 56 0.31 16.06 19.08
CA LYS A 56 0.86 17.22 19.78
C LYS A 56 -0.15 17.80 20.78
N GLN A 57 -1.40 18.03 20.36
CA GLN A 57 -2.45 18.50 21.25
C GLN A 57 -2.69 17.57 22.45
N LYS A 58 -2.61 16.25 22.24
CA LYS A 58 -2.72 15.27 23.31
C LYS A 58 -1.51 15.35 24.25
N GLN A 59 -0.29 15.45 23.72
CA GLN A 59 0.94 15.58 24.52
C GLN A 59 0.92 16.86 25.35
N ASP A 60 0.44 17.96 24.78
CA ASP A 60 0.27 19.27 25.43
C ASP A 60 -0.95 19.31 26.37
N LEU A 61 -1.65 18.17 26.58
CA LEU A 61 -2.84 18.01 27.43
C LEU A 61 -4.04 18.89 27.03
N VAL A 62 -4.05 19.43 25.81
CA VAL A 62 -5.15 20.25 25.24
C VAL A 62 -6.38 19.39 24.95
N ILE A 63 -6.19 18.10 24.64
CA ILE A 63 -7.28 17.16 24.39
C ILE A 63 -7.10 15.88 25.20
N SER A 64 -8.22 15.27 25.62
CA SER A 64 -8.22 13.97 26.29
C SER A 64 -7.86 12.82 25.34
N GLN A 65 -7.49 11.67 25.91
CA GLN A 65 -7.26 10.43 25.17
C GLN A 65 -8.49 10.00 24.34
N ASP A 66 -9.69 10.17 24.89
CA ASP A 66 -10.94 9.81 24.20
C ASP A 66 -11.19 10.73 23.01
N THR A 67 -10.97 12.04 23.20
CA THR A 67 -11.09 13.03 22.13
C THR A 67 -10.09 12.75 21.01
N PHE A 68 -8.84 12.44 21.36
CA PHE A 68 -7.81 12.04 20.41
C PHE A 68 -8.24 10.80 19.62
N THR A 69 -8.65 9.73 20.30
CA THR A 69 -9.05 8.46 19.68
C THR A 69 -10.24 8.65 18.73
N ALA A 70 -11.27 9.37 19.16
CA ALA A 70 -12.46 9.64 18.34
C ALA A 70 -12.15 10.50 17.11
N ARG A 71 -11.22 11.45 17.20
CA ARG A 71 -10.80 12.28 16.06
C ARG A 71 -9.92 11.50 15.09
N VAL A 72 -8.95 10.73 15.58
CA VAL A 72 -8.11 9.84 14.75
C VAL A 72 -8.97 8.84 13.98
N SER A 73 -9.94 8.20 14.65
CA SER A 73 -10.86 7.26 14.00
C SER A 73 -11.63 7.92 12.85
N ARG A 74 -12.21 9.10 13.09
CA ARG A 74 -12.92 9.89 12.05
C ARG A 74 -12.04 10.26 10.87
N ILE A 75 -10.79 10.64 11.11
CA ILE A 75 -9.83 10.95 10.04
C ILE A 75 -9.55 9.68 9.22
N LYS A 76 -9.20 8.56 9.88
CA LYS A 76 -8.91 7.28 9.19
C LYS A 76 -10.08 6.78 8.36
N SER A 77 -11.32 7.00 8.81
CA SER A 77 -12.55 6.63 8.09
C SER A 77 -13.01 7.67 7.06
N GLY A 78 -12.35 8.82 6.94
CA GLY A 78 -12.75 9.92 6.04
C GLY A 78 -12.71 9.55 4.55
N LYS A 79 -13.38 10.34 3.70
CA LYS A 79 -13.39 10.11 2.24
C LYS A 79 -12.04 10.40 1.57
N ASN A 80 -11.18 11.19 2.22
CA ASN A 80 -9.90 11.62 1.69
C ASN A 80 -8.73 10.70 2.08
N THR A 81 -9.00 9.60 2.79
CA THR A 81 -7.98 8.57 3.05
C THR A 81 -7.97 7.54 1.92
N PRO A 82 -6.79 7.07 1.50
CA PRO A 82 -6.70 6.09 0.43
C PRO A 82 -7.30 4.76 0.88
N VAL A 83 -7.89 4.04 -0.08
CA VAL A 83 -8.23 2.62 0.06
C VAL A 83 -7.14 1.81 -0.62
N VAL A 84 -6.55 0.86 0.10
CA VAL A 84 -5.48 -0.01 -0.44
C VAL A 84 -6.00 -1.41 -0.65
N ILE A 85 -5.80 -1.95 -1.86
CA ILE A 85 -6.09 -3.35 -2.16
C ILE A 85 -4.79 -4.15 -2.04
N ILE A 86 -4.77 -5.10 -1.12
CA ILE A 86 -3.63 -5.99 -0.88
C ILE A 86 -3.97 -7.34 -1.48
N LYS A 87 -3.19 -7.74 -2.48
CA LYS A 87 -3.28 -9.05 -3.14
C LYS A 87 -2.00 -9.82 -2.90
N ALA A 88 -2.11 -11.03 -2.39
CA ALA A 88 -0.98 -11.93 -2.18
C ALA A 88 -0.96 -12.99 -3.30
N THR A 89 0.23 -13.31 -3.82
CA THR A 89 0.40 -14.52 -4.64
C THR A 89 0.40 -15.76 -3.76
N ASP A 90 0.23 -16.93 -4.37
CA ASP A 90 0.33 -18.23 -3.70
C ASP A 90 1.72 -18.46 -3.06
N ASN A 91 2.73 -17.69 -3.47
CA ASN A 91 4.11 -17.78 -2.97
C ASN A 91 4.47 -16.66 -1.97
N ALA A 92 3.55 -15.74 -1.69
CA ALA A 92 3.75 -14.74 -0.65
C ALA A 92 3.71 -15.40 0.72
N THR A 93 4.56 -14.96 1.64
CA THR A 93 4.58 -15.49 3.01
C THR A 93 3.54 -14.80 3.89
N TYR A 94 3.12 -15.45 4.98
CA TYR A 94 2.32 -14.80 6.01
C TYR A 94 2.96 -13.51 6.53
N ARG A 95 4.29 -13.52 6.69
CA ARG A 95 5.06 -12.34 7.08
C ARG A 95 4.90 -11.17 6.11
N ASN A 96 4.88 -11.43 4.80
CA ASN A 96 4.66 -10.38 3.80
C ASN A 96 3.33 -9.66 4.01
N LEU A 97 2.26 -10.41 4.31
CA LEU A 97 0.96 -9.82 4.59
C LEU A 97 0.97 -9.01 5.89
N ILE A 98 1.55 -9.54 6.96
CA ILE A 98 1.62 -8.82 8.25
C ILE A 98 2.45 -7.54 8.13
N ASP A 99 3.64 -7.62 7.53
CA ASP A 99 4.49 -6.45 7.32
C ASP A 99 3.75 -5.37 6.50
N ALA A 100 2.96 -5.76 5.48
CA ALA A 100 2.14 -4.82 4.73
C ALA A 100 1.01 -4.19 5.57
N LEU A 101 0.35 -4.97 6.43
CA LEU A 101 -0.70 -4.49 7.33
C LEU A 101 -0.14 -3.55 8.42
N ASP A 102 1.06 -3.81 8.91
CA ASP A 102 1.75 -2.93 9.85
C ASP A 102 2.03 -1.57 9.19
N GLU A 103 2.48 -1.56 7.92
CA GLU A 103 2.65 -0.31 7.18
C GLU A 103 1.35 0.47 7.01
N MET A 104 0.21 -0.20 6.84
CA MET A 104 -1.11 0.45 6.82
C MET A 104 -1.38 1.20 8.13
N GLN A 105 -1.12 0.56 9.26
CA GLN A 105 -1.33 1.17 10.58
C GLN A 105 -0.39 2.33 10.84
N ILE A 106 0.91 2.15 10.55
CA ILE A 106 1.95 3.19 10.71
C ILE A 106 1.61 4.42 9.87
N CYS A 107 1.11 4.23 8.65
CA CYS A 107 0.77 5.32 7.73
C CYS A 107 -0.63 5.90 7.97
N ASN A 108 -1.31 5.54 9.07
CA ASN A 108 -2.66 5.99 9.42
C ASN A 108 -3.73 5.68 8.37
N ILE A 109 -3.62 4.56 7.66
CA ILE A 109 -4.62 4.13 6.69
C ILE A 109 -5.50 3.05 7.33
N GLY A 110 -6.78 3.38 7.54
CA GLY A 110 -7.75 2.47 8.15
C GLY A 110 -8.54 1.62 7.16
N LYS A 111 -8.42 1.87 5.85
CA LYS A 111 -9.23 1.21 4.81
C LYS A 111 -8.33 0.39 3.90
N TYR A 112 -8.51 -0.93 3.97
CA TYR A 112 -7.89 -1.85 3.03
C TYR A 112 -8.82 -3.01 2.72
N VAL A 113 -8.58 -3.65 1.57
CA VAL A 113 -9.26 -4.86 1.13
C VAL A 113 -8.20 -5.92 0.88
N LEU A 114 -8.39 -7.09 1.46
CA LEU A 114 -7.64 -8.28 1.07
C LEU A 114 -8.37 -8.90 -0.12
N ASP A 115 -7.71 -8.99 -1.25
CA ASP A 115 -8.30 -9.47 -2.49
C ASP A 115 -7.46 -10.59 -3.11
N THR A 116 -8.11 -11.39 -3.95
CA THR A 116 -7.47 -12.50 -4.64
C THR A 116 -6.68 -12.00 -5.84
N ILE A 117 -5.52 -12.60 -6.09
CA ILE A 117 -4.76 -12.30 -7.30
C ILE A 117 -5.47 -12.82 -8.55
N THR A 118 -5.66 -11.97 -9.56
CA THR A 118 -6.32 -12.32 -10.81
C THR A 118 -5.34 -12.88 -11.85
N ALA A 119 -5.86 -13.49 -12.93
CA ALA A 119 -5.04 -13.90 -14.07
C ALA A 119 -4.30 -12.71 -14.71
N GLY A 120 -4.94 -11.54 -14.77
CA GLY A 120 -4.31 -10.30 -15.25
C GLY A 120 -3.18 -9.84 -14.34
N ASP A 121 -3.37 -9.86 -13.03
CA ASP A 121 -2.32 -9.52 -12.06
C ASP A 121 -1.10 -10.45 -12.22
N LYS A 122 -1.32 -11.77 -12.33
CA LYS A 122 -0.25 -12.76 -12.60
C LYS A 122 0.45 -12.47 -13.93
N PHE A 123 -0.29 -12.09 -14.97
CA PHE A 123 0.28 -11.69 -16.26
C PHE A 123 1.19 -10.46 -16.13
N LEU A 124 0.76 -9.42 -15.41
CA LEU A 124 1.55 -8.20 -15.20
C LEU A 124 2.86 -8.47 -14.48
N ILE A 125 2.81 -9.25 -13.38
CA ILE A 125 3.99 -9.64 -12.62
C ILE A 125 4.98 -10.35 -13.54
N LYS A 126 4.51 -11.39 -14.26
CA LYS A 126 5.37 -12.16 -15.17
C LYS A 126 5.91 -11.32 -16.34
N ASN A 127 5.09 -10.43 -16.89
CA ASN A 127 5.52 -9.55 -17.97
C ASN A 127 6.57 -8.54 -17.49
N LYS A 128 6.47 -8.06 -16.24
CA LYS A 128 7.48 -7.20 -15.61
C LYS A 128 8.77 -7.97 -15.33
N GLU A 129 8.70 -9.18 -14.78
CA GLU A 129 9.88 -10.02 -14.52
C GLU A 129 10.66 -10.39 -15.79
N THR A 130 9.98 -10.41 -16.95
CA THR A 130 10.56 -10.71 -18.26
C THR A 130 10.82 -9.47 -19.11
N ASN A 131 10.75 -8.27 -18.53
CA ASN A 131 10.94 -7.00 -19.23
C ASN A 131 10.11 -6.88 -20.53
N GLY A 132 8.86 -7.35 -20.51
CA GLY A 132 7.93 -7.27 -21.65
C GLY A 132 7.91 -8.48 -22.58
N ALA A 133 8.88 -9.40 -22.49
CA ALA A 133 8.97 -10.53 -23.43
C ALA A 133 7.78 -11.49 -23.33
N TYR A 134 7.20 -11.67 -22.12
CA TYR A 134 6.05 -12.57 -21.93
C TYR A 134 4.77 -12.10 -22.67
N GLY A 135 4.58 -10.79 -22.80
CA GLY A 135 3.47 -10.22 -23.56
C GLY A 135 3.65 -10.31 -25.07
N GLN A 136 4.89 -10.21 -25.56
CA GLN A 136 5.21 -10.30 -26.99
C GLN A 136 5.04 -11.72 -27.54
N GLY A 137 5.43 -12.74 -26.77
CA GLY A 137 5.29 -14.16 -27.17
C GLY A 137 3.85 -14.70 -27.20
N LYS A 138 2.85 -13.88 -26.89
CA LYS A 138 1.41 -14.22 -27.02
C LYS A 138 0.72 -13.53 -28.20
N GLN A 139 1.45 -12.76 -29.00
CA GLN A 139 0.95 -12.16 -30.26
C GLN A 139 1.29 -12.99 -31.51
N SER A 140 1.86 -14.18 -31.32
CA SER A 140 2.22 -15.14 -32.39
C SER A 140 1.20 -16.26 -32.52
#